data_AF-A0AAD0YGJ2-F1
#
_entry.id   AF-A0AAD0YGJ2-F1
#
_cell.length_a   1.000
_cell.length_b   1.000
_cell.length_c   1.000
_cell.angle_alpha   90.00
_cell.angle_beta   90.00
_cell.angle_gamma   90.00
#
_symmetry.space_group_name_H-M   'P 1'
#
loop_
_entity.id
_entity.type
_entity.pdbx_description
1 polymer ?
#
loop_
_entity_poly.entity_id
_entity_poly.type
_entity_poly.pdbx_seq_one_letter_code
_entity_poly.pdbx_strand_id
1 'polypeptide(L)' 'MIDIKDSEKKSWLRSTEVKELLNISTGKLQNLRINGILSYTRIGGTLYYKYKDIERLLDSKS' A
#
# COMPACT_ATOMS: atom_id res chain seq x y z
N MET A 1 -32.77 -6.36 1.62
CA MET A 1 -31.69 -5.81 2.45
C MET A 1 -30.45 -6.66 2.21
N ILE A 2 -29.53 -6.20 1.37
CA ILE A 2 -28.19 -6.81 1.28
C ILE A 2 -27.30 -5.86 2.05
N ASP A 3 -27.01 -6.22 3.29
CA ASP A 3 -25.97 -5.56 4.09
C ASP A 3 -24.64 -5.93 3.44
N ILE A 4 -24.28 -5.22 2.36
CA ILE A 4 -22.89 -5.16 1.91
C ILE A 4 -22.19 -4.39 3.03
N LYS A 5 -21.76 -5.11 4.06
CA LYS A 5 -20.78 -4.61 4.99
C LYS A 5 -19.53 -4.33 4.17
N ASP A 6 -19.43 -3.11 3.67
CA ASP A 6 -18.22 -2.45 3.17
C ASP A 6 -17.23 -2.23 4.33
N SER A 7 -17.13 -3.21 5.25
CA SER A 7 -16.11 -3.21 6.30
C SER A 7 -14.76 -3.67 5.75
N GLU A 8 -14.71 -4.14 4.50
CA GLU A 8 -13.49 -4.16 3.72
C GLU A 8 -13.38 -2.88 2.90
N LYS A 9 -13.22 -1.75 3.61
CA LYS A 9 -12.50 -0.59 3.08
C LYS A 9 -11.18 -1.10 2.51
N LYS A 10 -11.21 -1.44 1.23
CA LYS A 10 -10.09 -1.74 0.37
C LYS A 10 -9.29 -0.44 0.25
N SER A 11 -8.56 -0.09 1.31
CA SER A 11 -7.71 1.10 1.37
C SER A 11 -6.52 0.87 0.45
N TRP A 12 -6.77 1.05 -0.84
CA TRP A 12 -5.76 1.04 -1.89
C TRP A 12 -5.11 2.42 -1.92
N LEU A 13 -3.87 2.47 -1.49
CA LEU A 13 -3.07 3.69 -1.47
C LEU A 13 -2.35 3.86 -2.79
N ARG A 14 -2.17 5.11 -3.21
CA ARG A 14 -1.29 5.44 -4.35
C ARG A 14 0.15 5.58 -3.88
N SER A 15 1.10 5.56 -4.81
CA SER A 15 2.52 5.74 -4.50
C SER A 15 2.82 6.99 -3.66
N THR A 16 2.05 8.06 -3.83
CA THR A 16 2.21 9.29 -3.04
C THR A 16 1.86 9.06 -1.58
N GLU A 17 0.68 8.50 -1.30
CA GLU A 17 0.21 8.28 0.07
C GLU A 17 1.05 7.23 0.80
N VAL A 18 1.52 6.21 0.08
CA VAL A 18 2.46 5.23 0.63
C VAL A 18 3.75 5.90 1.11
N LYS A 19 4.29 6.85 0.34
CA LYS A 19 5.52 7.56 0.74
C LYS A 19 5.29 8.39 1.99
N GLU A 20 4.15 9.06 2.11
CA GLU A 20 3.80 9.87 3.27
C GLU A 20 3.55 9.01 4.51
N LEU A 21 2.80 7.91 4.38
CA LEU A 21 2.52 6.98 5.48
C LEU A 21 3.78 6.28 6.00
N LEU A 22 4.63 5.78 5.12
CA LEU A 22 5.87 5.12 5.50
C LEU A 22 7.00 6.12 5.81
N ASN A 23 6.79 7.40 5.56
CA ASN A 23 7.82 8.45 5.61
C ASN A 23 9.09 8.06 4.83
N ILE A 24 8.91 7.54 3.61
CA ILE A 24 10.01 7.05 2.77
C ILE A 24 10.16 7.85 1.48
N SER A 25 11.40 7.95 1.02
CA SER A 25 11.72 8.53 -0.28
C SER A 25 11.28 7.62 -1.43
N THR A 26 11.12 8.20 -2.62
CA THR A 26 10.74 7.49 -3.85
C THR A 26 11.67 6.32 -4.17
N GLY A 27 12.98 6.46 -3.93
CA GLY A 27 13.96 5.38 -4.14
C GLY A 27 13.80 4.21 -3.16
N LYS A 28 13.40 4.48 -1.92
CA LYS A 28 13.12 3.42 -0.93
C LYS A 28 11.84 2.68 -1.30
N LEU A 29 10.78 3.39 -1.71
CA LEU A 29 9.55 2.76 -2.22
C LEU A 29 9.83 1.89 -3.46
N GLN A 30 10.68 2.38 -4.37
CA GLN A 30 11.10 1.61 -5.53
C GLN A 30 11.87 0.35 -5.13
N ASN A 31 12.83 0.44 -4.19
CA ASN A 31 13.53 -0.72 -3.65
C ASN A 31 12.57 -1.72 -3.01
N LEU A 32 11.58 -1.27 -2.21
CA LEU A 32 10.58 -2.17 -1.61
C LEU A 32 9.79 -2.94 -2.66
N ARG A 33 9.49 -2.31 -3.80
CA ARG A 33 8.83 -2.98 -4.92
C ARG A 33 9.74 -3.95 -5.67
N ILE A 34 10.97 -3.53 -5.99
CA ILE A 34 11.94 -4.36 -6.72
C ILE A 34 12.29 -5.60 -5.89
N ASN A 35 12.46 -5.44 -4.58
CA ASN A 35 12.76 -6.54 -3.66
C ASN A 35 11.52 -7.41 -3.34
N GLY A 36 10.33 -7.09 -3.88
CA GLY A 36 9.10 -7.84 -3.61
C GLY A 36 8.58 -7.72 -2.17
N ILE A 37 9.10 -6.78 -1.39
CA ILE A 37 8.72 -6.54 0.01
C ILE A 37 7.34 -5.87 0.07
N LEU A 38 7.06 -4.96 -0.86
CA LEU A 38 5.78 -4.27 -0.95
C LEU A 38 5.01 -4.70 -2.21
N SER A 39 3.88 -5.37 -2.00
CA SER A 39 2.97 -5.78 -3.06
C SER A 39 2.27 -4.57 -3.67
N TYR A 40 2.20 -4.53 -5.00
CA TYR A 40 1.49 -3.50 -5.74
C TYR A 40 0.49 -4.13 -6.73
N THR A 41 -0.55 -3.40 -7.06
CA THR A 41 -1.54 -3.76 -8.07
C THR A 41 -1.66 -2.63 -9.07
N ARG A 42 -1.54 -2.96 -10.35
CA ARG A 42 -1.65 -1.97 -11.43
C ARG A 42 -3.08 -1.98 -11.96
N ILE A 43 -3.77 -0.86 -11.87
CA ILE A 43 -5.13 -0.67 -12.39
C ILE A 43 -5.12 0.56 -13.27
N GLY A 44 -5.41 0.39 -14.57
CA GLY A 44 -5.48 1.52 -15.51
C GLY A 44 -4.18 2.34 -15.64
N GLY A 45 -3.01 1.71 -15.45
CA GLY A 45 -1.73 2.41 -15.47
C GLY A 45 -1.28 3.00 -14.13
N THR A 46 -2.19 3.10 -13.14
CA THR A 46 -1.86 3.57 -11.80
C THR A 46 -1.50 2.40 -10.88
N LEU A 47 -0.50 2.63 -10.03
CA LEU A 47 -0.03 1.67 -9.04
C LEU A 47 -0.74 1.91 -7.71
N TYR A 48 -1.35 0.85 -7.20
CA TYR A 48 -2.07 0.82 -5.94
C TYR A 48 -1.41 -0.18 -4.99
N TYR A 49 -1.43 0.14 -3.71
CA TYR A 49 -0.84 -0.66 -2.65
C TYR A 49 -1.88 -0.90 -1.58
N LYS A 50 -1.92 -2.10 -1.01
CA LYS A 50 -2.88 -2.39 0.06
C LYS A 50 -2.39 -1.76 1.36
N TYR A 51 -3.26 -1.00 2.02
CA TYR A 51 -2.99 -0.43 3.34
C TYR A 51 -2.51 -1.49 4.34
N LYS A 52 -3.11 -2.69 4.32
CA LYS A 52 -2.71 -3.80 5.20
C LYS A 52 -1.26 -4.25 5.02
N ASP A 53 -0.73 -4.20 3.79
CA ASP A 53 0.67 -4.52 3.53
C ASP A 53 1.60 -3.39 4.01
N ILE A 54 1.14 -2.14 3.92
CA ILE A 54 1.84 -0.96 4.44
C ILE A 54 1.89 -0.99 5.97
N GLU A 55 0.76 -1.26 6.64
CA GLU A 55 0.70 -1.44 8.10
C GLU A 55 1.65 -2.53 8.59
N ARG A 56 1.69 -3.68 7.92
CA ARG A 56 2.62 -4.76 8.27
C ARG A 56 4.08 -4.33 8.17
N LEU A 57 4.42 -3.47 7.20
CA LEU A 57 5.77 -2.94 7.06
C LEU A 57 6.10 -1.88 8.12
N LEU A 58 5.10 -1.13 8.60
CA LEU A 58 5.24 -0.21 9.73
C LEU A 58 5.40 -0.97 11.05
N ASP A 59 4.61 -2.01 11.25
CA ASP A 59 4.62 -2.85 12.44
C ASP A 59 5.94 -3.62 12.57
N SER A 60 6.44 -4.19 11.46
CA SER A 60 7.75 -4.87 11.41
C SER A 60 8.96 -3.95 11.72
N LYS A 61 8.74 -2.64 11.85
CA LYS A 61 9.78 -1.64 12.12
C LYS A 61 9.80 -1.17 13.59
N SER A 62 8.89 -1.64 14.45
CA SER A 62 8.88 -1.37 15.91
C SER A 62 9.67 -2.38 16.71
#